data_AF-A0A8J3MWE7-F1
#
_entry.id   AF-A0A8J3MWE7-F1
#
_cell.length_a   1.000
_cell.length_b   1.000
_cell.length_c   1.000
_cell.angle_alpha   90.00
_cell.angle_beta   90.00
_cell.angle_gamma   90.00
#
_symmetry.space_group_name_H-M   'P 1'
#
loop_
_entity.id
_entity.type
_entity.pdbx_description
1 polymer ?
#
loop_
_entity_poly.entity_id
_entity_poly.type
_entity_poly.pdbx_seq_one_letter_code
_entity_poly.pdbx_strand_id
1 'polypeptide(L)'
;MLVAWLKRTVASTGGTLVEVPTRTTALSQWCHGCGKRVKKPLSQRWHQCECGVGPVQRDLYSAFLAAYLNPRDPIPSCARYQAYWEGAEARLRAAHECLIQRAKEGQDLPQSLGLTRARVRLPKSSEEPPLEPAPHPEDEELEAWDEPLEPPLLQH
;
A
#
# COMPACT_ATOMS: atom_id res chain seq x y z
N MET A 1 16.49 -25.24 -4.83
CA MET A 1 16.32 -24.20 -3.78
C MET A 1 16.34 -22.81 -4.41
N LEU A 2 15.50 -21.88 -3.95
CA LEU A 2 15.31 -20.53 -4.52
C LEU A 2 16.63 -19.77 -4.76
N VAL A 3 17.51 -19.70 -3.77
CA VAL A 3 18.78 -18.95 -3.87
C VAL A 3 19.70 -19.51 -4.96
N ALA A 4 19.76 -20.84 -5.10
CA ALA A 4 20.54 -21.47 -6.16
C ALA A 4 19.98 -21.16 -7.55
N TRP A 5 18.66 -21.08 -7.67
CA TRP A 5 18.01 -20.65 -8.91
C TRP A 5 18.31 -19.17 -9.23
N LEU A 6 18.20 -18.27 -8.24
CA LEU A 6 18.56 -16.86 -8.40
C LEU A 6 20.01 -16.67 -8.84
N LYS A 7 20.96 -17.40 -8.22
CA LYS A 7 22.38 -17.39 -8.60
C LYS A 7 22.58 -17.74 -10.08
N ARG A 8 21.88 -18.76 -10.57
CA ARG A 8 21.93 -19.18 -11.98
C ARG A 8 21.33 -18.13 -12.92
N THR A 9 20.14 -17.61 -12.58
CA THR A 9 19.47 -16.59 -13.39
C THR A 9 20.33 -15.35 -13.52
N VAL A 10 20.86 -14.85 -12.40
CA VAL A 10 21.72 -13.66 -12.37
C VAL A 10 23.01 -13.87 -13.18
N ALA A 11 23.63 -15.05 -13.08
CA ALA A 11 24.80 -15.38 -13.89
C ALA A 11 24.49 -15.41 -15.40
N SER A 12 23.29 -15.85 -15.79
CA SER A 12 22.87 -15.89 -17.20
C SER A 12 22.49 -14.52 -17.77
N THR A 13 22.05 -13.58 -16.94
CA THR A 13 21.60 -12.24 -17.37
C THR A 13 22.68 -11.16 -17.22
N GLY A 14 23.86 -11.51 -16.68
CA GLY A 14 24.91 -10.54 -16.37
C GLY A 14 24.58 -9.62 -15.19
N GLY A 15 23.61 -10.00 -14.36
CA GLY A 15 23.23 -9.22 -13.18
C GLY A 15 24.17 -9.43 -11.99
N THR A 16 23.84 -8.78 -10.87
CA THR A 16 24.53 -8.98 -9.59
C THR A 16 23.58 -9.53 -8.53
N LEU A 17 24.04 -10.51 -7.76
CA LEU A 17 23.35 -11.00 -6.58
C LEU A 17 24.19 -10.64 -5.36
N VAL A 18 23.59 -9.92 -4.42
CA VAL A 18 24.26 -9.55 -3.17
C VAL A 18 23.48 -10.12 -1.99
N GLU A 19 24.17 -10.88 -1.15
CA GLU A 19 23.60 -11.44 0.07
C GLU A 19 23.82 -10.48 1.24
N VAL A 20 22.74 -10.16 1.96
CA VAL A 20 22.79 -9.28 3.13
C VAL A 20 22.35 -10.04 4.39
N PRO A 21 22.99 -9.85 5.55
CA PRO A 21 22.64 -10.62 6.73
C PRO A 21 21.29 -10.16 7.30
N THR A 22 20.30 -11.04 7.32
CA THR A 22 18.92 -10.72 7.71
C THR A 22 18.76 -10.53 9.21
N ARG A 23 19.55 -11.23 10.03
CA ARG A 23 19.50 -11.15 11.50
C ARG A 23 20.05 -9.82 12.03
N THR A 24 21.12 -9.31 11.44
CA THR A 24 21.76 -8.07 11.89
C THR A 24 21.06 -6.84 11.35
N THR A 25 20.61 -6.88 10.09
CA THR A 25 19.86 -5.77 9.46
C THR A 25 18.44 -5.65 10.01
N ALA A 26 17.74 -6.77 10.22
CA ALA A 26 16.38 -6.84 10.76
C ALA A 26 15.40 -5.87 10.07
N LEU A 27 15.47 -5.75 8.74
CA LEU A 27 14.75 -4.71 7.96
C LEU A 27 13.22 -4.78 8.07
N SER A 28 12.64 -5.94 8.38
CA SER A 28 11.20 -6.04 8.64
C SER A 28 10.76 -5.40 9.97
N GLN A 29 11.72 -5.20 10.89
CA GLN A 29 11.53 -4.67 12.24
C GLN A 29 12.03 -3.23 12.40
N TRP A 30 13.05 -2.85 11.63
CA TRP A 30 13.71 -1.55 11.70
C TRP A 30 12.90 -0.44 11.00
N CYS A 31 12.95 0.78 11.54
CA CYS A 31 12.34 1.97 10.94
C CYS A 31 13.41 2.99 10.55
N HIS A 32 13.37 3.51 9.32
CA HIS A 32 14.33 4.51 8.86
C HIS A 32 14.09 5.92 9.41
N GLY A 33 12.86 6.24 9.81
CA GLY A 33 12.54 7.56 10.37
C GLY A 33 13.11 7.76 11.78
N CYS A 34 13.08 6.72 12.63
CA CYS A 34 13.50 6.83 14.03
C CYS A 34 14.61 5.85 14.47
N GLY A 35 15.04 4.95 13.59
CA GLY A 35 16.11 3.97 13.89
C GLY A 35 15.71 2.84 14.83
N LYS A 36 14.49 2.86 15.39
CA LYS A 36 14.01 1.83 16.32
C LYS A 36 13.80 0.50 15.61
N ARG A 37 14.11 -0.60 16.32
CA ARG A 37 13.80 -1.98 15.93
C ARG A 37 12.67 -2.51 16.81
N VAL A 38 11.54 -2.83 16.20
CA VAL A 38 10.38 -3.37 16.91
C VAL A 38 10.06 -4.75 16.35
N LYS A 39 10.03 -5.77 17.22
CA LYS A 39 9.61 -7.12 16.82
C LYS A 39 8.14 -7.07 16.38
N LYS A 40 7.84 -7.68 15.24
CA LYS A 40 6.49 -7.76 14.68
C LYS A 40 6.13 -9.22 14.46
N PRO A 41 4.93 -9.68 14.87
CA PRO A 41 4.46 -11.01 14.51
C PRO A 41 4.31 -11.12 12.99
N LEU A 42 4.41 -12.36 12.46
CA LEU A 42 4.31 -12.59 11.01
C LEU A 42 2.97 -12.09 10.43
N SER A 43 1.89 -12.14 11.21
CA SER A 43 0.56 -11.62 10.85
C SER A 43 0.50 -10.10 10.68
N GLN A 44 1.41 -9.34 11.29
CA GLN A 44 1.47 -7.89 11.13
C GLN A 44 2.15 -7.52 9.81
N ARG A 45 1.35 -7.36 8.75
CA ARG A 45 1.80 -7.08 7.37
C ARG A 45 1.97 -5.61 7.03
N TRP A 46 1.72 -4.73 8.00
CA TRP A 46 1.85 -3.28 7.86
C TRP A 46 2.98 -2.74 8.74
N HIS A 47 3.74 -1.80 8.19
CA HIS A 47 4.61 -0.93 8.96
C HIS A 47 3.90 0.40 9.19
N GLN A 48 3.59 0.64 10.46
CA GLN A 48 3.19 1.94 10.99
C GLN A 48 4.16 2.22 12.14
N CYS A 49 4.81 3.38 12.13
CA CYS A 49 5.69 3.81 13.21
C CYS A 49 5.15 5.06 13.88
N GLU A 50 5.37 5.18 15.19
CA GLU A 50 5.03 6.36 15.99
C GLU A 50 5.76 7.63 15.49
N CYS A 51 6.88 7.48 14.75
CA CYS A 51 7.59 8.60 14.17
C CYS A 51 6.95 9.14 12.86
N GLY A 52 5.79 8.63 12.46
CA GLY A 52 5.07 9.07 11.26
C GLY A 52 5.42 8.31 9.97
N VAL A 53 6.40 7.41 9.98
CA VAL A 53 6.67 6.56 8.81
C VAL A 53 5.57 5.51 8.67
N GLY A 54 4.95 5.49 7.49
CA GLY A 54 3.82 4.61 7.15
C GLY A 54 2.46 5.30 7.36
N PRO A 55 1.36 4.67 6.93
CA PRO A 55 1.23 3.22 6.70
C PRO A 55 1.80 2.75 5.37
N VAL A 56 2.57 1.65 5.40
CA VAL A 56 3.10 0.99 4.21
C VAL A 56 3.14 -0.53 4.41
N GLN A 57 2.97 -1.32 3.34
CA GLN A 57 3.08 -2.78 3.43
C GLN A 57 4.51 -3.17 3.83
N ARG A 58 4.63 -4.01 4.86
CA ARG A 58 5.90 -4.32 5.54
C ARG A 58 6.93 -4.96 4.64
N ASP A 59 6.52 -5.82 3.72
CA ASP A 59 7.44 -6.53 2.84
C ASP A 59 7.92 -5.60 1.70
N LEU A 60 7.06 -4.75 1.15
CA LEU A 60 7.43 -3.65 0.24
C LEU A 60 8.39 -2.67 0.93
N TYR A 61 8.11 -2.30 2.17
CA TYR A 61 8.98 -1.43 2.96
C TYR A 61 10.35 -2.06 3.22
N SER A 62 10.40 -3.34 3.63
CA SER A 62 11.69 -4.01 3.85
C SER A 62 12.47 -4.23 2.55
N ALA A 63 11.79 -4.43 1.41
CA ALA A 63 12.41 -4.44 0.09
C ALA A 63 12.99 -3.06 -0.29
N PHE A 64 12.27 -1.97 -0.02
CA PHE A 64 12.78 -0.59 -0.18
C PHE A 64 14.06 -0.40 0.65
N LEU A 65 14.04 -0.80 1.93
CA LEU A 65 15.22 -0.69 2.79
C LEU A 65 16.39 -1.50 2.25
N ALA A 66 16.14 -2.73 1.77
CA ALA A 66 17.17 -3.58 1.19
C ALA A 66 17.77 -2.99 -0.09
N ALA A 67 16.94 -2.38 -0.95
CA ALA A 67 17.37 -1.80 -2.22
C ALA A 67 18.35 -0.63 -2.05
N TYR A 68 18.25 0.11 -0.94
CA TYR A 68 19.13 1.22 -0.63
C TYR A 68 20.15 0.92 0.47
N LEU A 69 20.25 -0.32 0.96
CA LEU A 69 21.25 -0.72 1.94
C LEU A 69 22.66 -0.69 1.30
N ASN A 70 23.69 -0.34 2.06
CA ASN A 70 25.07 -0.53 1.61
C ASN A 70 25.46 -2.00 1.83
N PRO A 71 25.77 -2.79 0.79
CA PRO A 71 26.11 -4.19 1.02
C PRO A 71 27.49 -4.40 1.64
N ARG A 72 28.41 -3.44 1.50
CA ARG A 72 29.74 -3.50 2.14
C ARG A 72 29.69 -3.17 3.62
N ASP A 73 28.69 -2.41 4.03
CA ASP A 73 28.41 -2.06 5.42
C ASP A 73 26.90 -2.16 5.67
N PRO A 74 26.39 -3.39 5.94
CA PRO A 74 24.96 -3.67 6.00
C PRO A 74 24.33 -3.21 7.33
N ILE A 75 24.77 -2.07 7.87
CA ILE A 75 24.18 -1.43 9.04
C ILE A 75 23.15 -0.38 8.56
N PRO A 76 21.85 -0.57 8.85
CA PRO A 76 20.84 0.42 8.51
C PRO A 76 21.08 1.74 9.25
N SER A 77 21.06 2.85 8.54
CA SER A 77 21.25 4.20 9.08
C SER A 77 20.14 5.13 8.60
N CYS A 78 19.50 5.86 9.51
CA CYS A 78 18.40 6.78 9.19
C CYS A 78 18.80 7.82 8.13
N ALA A 79 19.98 8.42 8.29
CA ALA A 79 20.51 9.46 7.41
C ALA A 79 20.58 9.01 5.95
N ARG A 80 20.85 7.72 5.71
CA ARG A 80 20.97 7.18 4.35
C ARG A 80 19.64 7.17 3.60
N TYR A 81 18.53 6.92 4.29
CA TYR A 81 17.24 6.73 3.64
C TYR A 81 16.48 8.03 3.41
N GLN A 82 16.83 9.12 4.09
CA GLN A 82 16.10 10.39 3.98
C GLN A 82 15.99 10.87 2.53
N ALA A 83 17.08 10.82 1.77
CA ALA A 83 17.10 11.21 0.36
C ALA A 83 16.29 10.28 -0.56
N TYR A 84 16.15 9.00 -0.18
CA TYR A 84 15.42 8.01 -1.00
C TYR A 84 13.95 7.89 -0.61
N TRP A 85 13.58 8.33 0.59
CA TRP A 85 12.21 8.21 1.10
C TRP A 85 11.26 9.19 0.43
N GLU A 86 11.76 10.38 0.05
CA GLU A 86 10.97 11.37 -0.67
C GLU A 86 10.38 10.77 -1.95
N GLY A 87 9.04 10.78 -2.06
CA GLY A 87 8.29 10.16 -3.14
C GLY A 87 8.33 8.62 -3.19
N ALA A 88 9.15 7.93 -2.39
CA ALA A 88 9.08 6.47 -2.28
C ALA A 88 7.80 6.02 -1.60
N GLU A 89 7.33 6.74 -0.59
CA GLU A 89 6.09 6.38 0.11
C GLU A 89 4.90 6.28 -0.86
N ALA A 90 4.72 7.29 -1.73
CA ALA A 90 3.67 7.31 -2.74
C ALA A 90 3.78 6.11 -3.70
N ARG A 91 5.00 5.79 -4.17
CA ARG A 91 5.24 4.64 -5.05
C ARG A 91 4.96 3.29 -4.37
N LEU A 92 5.34 3.15 -3.09
CA LEU A 92 5.08 1.92 -2.34
C LEU A 92 3.58 1.74 -2.07
N ARG A 93 2.85 2.84 -1.82
CA ARG A 93 1.40 2.84 -1.68
C ARG A 93 0.72 2.44 -2.99
N ALA A 94 1.09 3.07 -4.11
CA ALA A 94 0.58 2.72 -5.42
C ALA A 94 0.87 1.25 -5.79
N ALA A 95 2.08 0.75 -5.51
CA ALA A 95 2.43 -0.65 -5.74
C ALA A 95 1.53 -1.60 -4.92
N HIS A 96 1.20 -1.25 -3.69
CA HIS A 96 0.26 -2.01 -2.87
C HIS A 96 -1.17 -1.99 -3.44
N GLU A 97 -1.65 -0.83 -3.89
CA GLU A 97 -2.97 -0.68 -4.51
C GLU A 97 -3.08 -1.52 -5.79
N CYS A 98 -2.03 -1.54 -6.64
CA CYS A 98 -1.97 -2.42 -7.79
C CYS A 98 -2.09 -3.90 -7.40
N LEU A 99 -1.45 -4.32 -6.30
CA LEU A 99 -1.58 -5.69 -5.80
C LEU A 99 -3.01 -5.99 -5.33
N ILE A 100 -3.70 -5.03 -4.69
CA ILE A 100 -5.12 -5.18 -4.34
C ILE A 100 -5.97 -5.39 -5.60
N GLN A 101 -5.76 -4.59 -6.65
CA GLN A 101 -6.55 -4.72 -7.89
C GLN A 101 -6.33 -6.07 -8.57
N ARG A 102 -5.07 -6.50 -8.67
CA ARG A 102 -4.74 -7.84 -9.17
C ARG A 102 -5.41 -8.95 -8.35
N ALA A 103 -5.50 -8.79 -7.03
CA ALA A 103 -6.21 -9.74 -6.17
C ALA A 103 -7.71 -9.80 -6.49
N LYS A 104 -8.33 -8.63 -6.73
CA LYS A 104 -9.75 -8.52 -7.12
C LYS A 104 -10.03 -9.13 -8.49
N GLU A 105 -9.08 -9.01 -9.41
CA GLU A 105 -9.09 -9.67 -10.73
C GLU A 105 -8.88 -11.20 -10.64
N GLY A 106 -8.68 -11.75 -9.44
CA GLY A 106 -8.49 -13.18 -9.23
C GLY A 106 -7.09 -13.67 -9.54
N GLN A 107 -6.11 -12.78 -9.70
CA GLN A 107 -4.73 -13.18 -9.94
C GLN A 107 -4.10 -13.85 -8.70
N ASP A 108 -3.20 -14.79 -8.95
CA ASP A 108 -2.42 -15.42 -7.90
C ASP A 108 -1.35 -14.49 -7.35
N LEU A 109 -1.44 -14.21 -6.06
CA LEU A 109 -0.51 -13.36 -5.34
C LEU A 109 0.14 -14.10 -4.16
N PRO A 110 1.39 -13.76 -3.80
CA PRO A 110 2.04 -14.30 -2.62
C PRO A 110 1.25 -14.00 -1.34
N GLN A 111 1.04 -15.03 -0.51
CA GLN A 111 0.36 -14.90 0.79
C GLN A 111 1.04 -13.89 1.73
N SER A 112 2.35 -13.68 1.54
CA SER A 112 3.14 -12.72 2.33
C SER A 112 2.63 -11.28 2.21
N LEU A 113 1.91 -10.95 1.13
CA LEU A 113 1.33 -9.62 0.92
C LEU A 113 0.12 -9.33 1.81
N GLY A 114 -0.44 -10.33 2.50
CA GLY A 114 -1.57 -10.12 3.41
C GLY A 114 -2.89 -9.82 2.73
N LEU A 115 -2.94 -9.92 1.40
CA LEU A 115 -4.17 -9.86 0.62
C LEU A 115 -4.81 -11.25 0.69
N THR A 116 -5.70 -11.44 1.66
CA THR A 116 -6.56 -12.62 1.65
C THR A 116 -7.29 -12.61 0.32
N ARG A 117 -7.22 -13.72 -0.43
CA ARG A 117 -8.16 -13.98 -1.51
C ARG A 117 -9.53 -13.81 -0.87
N ALA A 118 -10.20 -12.69 -1.14
CA ALA A 118 -11.63 -12.66 -0.98
C ALA A 118 -12.08 -13.83 -1.87
N ARG A 119 -12.50 -14.94 -1.27
CA ARG A 119 -13.34 -15.90 -1.96
C ARG A 119 -14.62 -15.14 -2.23
N VAL A 120 -14.58 -14.27 -3.23
CA VAL A 120 -15.75 -13.75 -3.88
C VAL A 120 -16.31 -15.01 -4.54
N ARG A 121 -17.18 -15.71 -3.82
CA ARG A 121 -18.32 -16.30 -4.52
C ARG A 121 -18.89 -15.12 -5.25
N LEU A 122 -18.61 -15.02 -6.54
CA LEU A 122 -19.26 -14.10 -7.43
C LEU A 122 -20.74 -14.26 -7.11
N PRO A 123 -21.42 -13.23 -6.56
CA PRO A 123 -22.87 -13.26 -6.53
C PRO A 123 -23.25 -13.49 -8.00
N LYS A 124 -24.08 -14.50 -8.26
CA LYS A 124 -24.77 -14.57 -9.55
C LYS A 124 -25.27 -13.16 -9.83
N SER A 125 -24.91 -12.64 -11.01
CA SER A 125 -25.39 -11.36 -11.52
C SER A 125 -26.82 -11.15 -11.05
N SER A 126 -27.04 -10.19 -10.15
CA SER A 126 -28.39 -9.69 -9.95
C SER A 126 -28.77 -9.08 -11.28
N GLU A 127 -29.74 -9.73 -11.92
CA GLU A 127 -30.45 -9.20 -13.07
C GLU A 127 -30.83 -7.76 -12.76
N GLU A 128 -30.42 -6.84 -13.64
CA GLU A 128 -30.95 -5.48 -13.63
C GLU A 128 -32.48 -5.58 -13.74
N PRO A 129 -33.26 -4.98 -12.83
CA PRO A 129 -34.68 -4.83 -13.05
C PRO A 129 -34.88 -3.94 -14.29
N PRO A 130 -35.82 -4.26 -15.20
CA PRO A 130 -36.12 -3.40 -16.32
C PRO A 130 -36.49 -1.99 -15.84
N LEU A 131 -35.94 -0.98 -16.51
CA LEU A 131 -36.31 0.42 -16.35
C LEU A 131 -37.81 0.57 -16.64
N GLU A 132 -38.60 0.92 -15.62
CA GLU A 132 -39.96 1.38 -15.84
C GLU A 132 -39.94 2.79 -16.43
N PRO A 133 -40.75 3.09 -17.46
CA PRO A 133 -40.78 4.40 -18.09
C PRO A 133 -41.42 5.44 -17.16
N ALA A 134 -40.82 6.63 -17.14
CA ALA A 134 -41.28 7.77 -16.34
C ALA A 134 -42.71 8.22 -16.74
N PRO A 135 -43.60 8.52 -15.78
CA PRO A 135 -44.77 9.34 -16.04
C PRO A 135 -44.42 10.84 -15.93
N HIS A 136 -44.83 11.61 -16.95
CA HIS A 136 -44.94 13.07 -16.92
C HIS A 136 -46.40 13.47 -16.58
N PRO A 137 -46.69 14.76 -16.33
CA PRO A 137 -46.88 15.38 -15.02
C PRO A 137 -48.37 15.62 -14.71
N GLU A 138 -48.77 15.56 -13.44
CA GLU A 138 -50.08 16.06 -13.01
C GLU A 138 -49.88 16.98 -11.81
N ASP A 139 -50.60 18.10 -11.87
CA ASP A 139 -50.41 19.33 -11.12
C ASP A 139 -50.51 19.16 -9.60
N GLU A 140 -49.55 19.69 -8.83
CA GLU A 140 -49.79 20.06 -7.42
C GLU A 140 -48.80 21.12 -6.92
N GLU A 141 -49.34 22.01 -6.09
CA GLU A 141 -48.91 23.37 -5.76
C GLU A 141 -47.47 23.54 -5.23
N LEU A 142 -46.82 24.60 -5.72
CA LEU A 142 -45.62 25.18 -5.13
C LEU A 142 -46.01 26.02 -3.90
N GLU A 143 -45.96 25.42 -2.71
CA GLU A 143 -45.90 26.20 -1.47
C GLU A 143 -44.47 26.69 -1.24
N ALA A 144 -44.36 28.02 -1.25
CA ALA A 144 -43.13 28.79 -1.16
C ALA A 144 -42.61 28.81 0.29
N TRP A 145 -41.38 28.32 0.48
CA TRP A 145 -40.62 28.58 1.70
C TRP A 145 -39.64 29.73 1.42
N ASP A 146 -40.14 30.94 1.60
CA ASP A 146 -39.32 32.14 1.82
C ASP A 146 -38.74 32.07 3.24
N GLU A 147 -37.43 31.89 3.38
CA GLU A 147 -36.71 32.58 4.46
C GLU A 147 -35.24 32.83 4.08
N PRO A 148 -34.78 34.10 4.07
CA PRO A 148 -33.41 34.46 3.73
C PRO A 148 -32.52 34.50 4.97
N LEU A 149 -31.33 33.87 4.90
CA LEU A 149 -30.27 34.08 5.88
C LEU A 149 -28.99 34.52 5.16
N GLU A 150 -28.76 35.83 5.20
CA GLU A 150 -27.52 36.49 4.76
C GLU A 150 -26.31 36.12 5.65
N PRO A 151 -25.10 36.04 5.10
CA PRO A 151 -23.88 35.73 5.85
C PRO A 151 -23.28 36.96 6.55
N PRO A 152 -22.68 36.83 7.75
CA PRO A 152 -22.15 37.96 8.50
C PRO A 152 -20.80 38.47 7.96
N LEU A 153 -20.69 39.81 7.88
CA LEU A 153 -19.50 40.56 7.47
C LEU A 153 -18.48 40.67 8.62
N LEU A 154 -17.20 40.44 8.27
CA LEU A 154 -16.02 40.69 9.11
C LEU A 154 -15.80 42.20 9.30
N GLN A 155 -15.53 42.62 10.54
CA GLN A 155 -15.02 43.97 10.85
C GLN A 155 -13.53 43.90 11.22
N HIS A 156 -12.80 44.93 10.80
CA HIS A 156 -11.37 45.18 11.02
C HIS A 156 -11.00 45.45 12.47
#